data_AF-A0A924LKR5-F1
#
_entry.id   AF-A0A924LKR5-F1
#
_cell.length_a   1.000
_cell.length_b   1.000
_cell.length_c   1.000
_cell.angle_alpha   90.00
_cell.angle_beta   90.00
_cell.angle_gamma   90.00
#
_symmetry.space_group_name_H-M   'P 1'
#
loop_
_entity.id
_entity.type
_entity.pdbx_description
1 polymer ?
#
loop_
_entity_poly.entity_id
_entity_poly.type
_entity_poly.pdbx_seq_one_letter_code
_entity_poly.pdbx_strand_id
1 'polypeptide(L)' 'MANSKVQSLFHVPPDEAEEAHLDALADADFDAGQFVSHDDVVKWLKSWGQADELPCPTPKLR' A
#
# COMPACT_ATOMS: atom_id res chain seq x y z
N MET A 1 13.79 19.80 -34.28
CA MET A 1 13.92 19.37 -32.88
C MET A 1 12.81 18.38 -32.61
N ALA A 2 13.13 17.16 -32.17
CA ALA A 2 12.12 16.12 -31.92
C ALA A 2 11.39 16.46 -30.62
N ASN A 3 10.11 16.81 -30.71
CA ASN A 3 9.24 16.94 -29.54
C ASN A 3 8.84 15.53 -29.08
N SER A 4 9.66 14.87 -28.26
CA SER A 4 9.20 13.71 -27.50
C SER A 4 8.20 14.23 -26.46
N LYS A 5 6.92 13.96 -26.68
CA LYS A 5 5.86 14.25 -25.72
C LYS A 5 6.18 13.49 -24.44
N VAL A 6 6.59 14.22 -23.39
CA VAL A 6 6.78 13.63 -22.05
C VAL A 6 5.41 13.16 -21.59
N GLN A 7 5.13 11.86 -21.69
CA GLN A 7 3.94 11.29 -21.06
C GLN A 7 4.14 11.39 -19.55
N SER A 8 3.16 11.98 -18.85
CA SER A 8 3.15 12.02 -17.39
C SER A 8 3.16 10.59 -16.85
N LEU A 9 4.04 10.31 -15.87
CA LEU A 9 4.09 9.03 -15.17
C LEU A 9 2.74 8.66 -14.54
N PHE A 10 1.94 9.67 -14.19
CA PHE A 10 0.63 9.51 -13.55
C PHE A 10 -0.53 9.39 -14.53
N HIS A 11 -0.27 9.32 -15.85
CA HIS A 11 -1.28 9.18 -16.89
C HIS A 11 -1.26 7.75 -17.48
N VAL A 12 -1.24 6.75 -16.60
CA VAL A 12 -1.46 5.35 -16.96
C VAL A 12 -2.90 5.02 -16.61
N PRO A 13 -3.74 4.58 -17.57
CA PRO A 13 -5.08 4.12 -17.26
C PRO A 13 -5.01 2.89 -16.35
N PRO A 14 -5.94 2.72 -15.39
CA PRO A 14 -5.98 1.55 -14.52
C PRO A 14 -6.13 0.28 -15.34
N ASP A 15 -5.43 -0.78 -14.92
CA ASP A 15 -5.66 -2.13 -15.43
C ASP A 15 -6.67 -2.81 -14.53
N GLU A 16 -7.95 -2.68 -14.89
CA GLU A 16 -9.09 -3.21 -14.12
C GLU A 16 -8.97 -4.72 -13.82
N ALA A 17 -8.33 -5.49 -14.73
CA ALA A 17 -8.16 -6.93 -14.53
C ALA A 17 -7.09 -7.23 -13.47
N GLU A 18 -6.00 -6.47 -13.47
CA GLU A 18 -4.96 -6.57 -12.45
C GLU A 18 -5.44 -6.06 -11.09
N GLU A 19 -6.18 -4.94 -11.06
CA GLU A 19 -6.78 -4.41 -9.82
C GLU A 19 -7.72 -5.44 -9.18
N ALA A 20 -8.63 -6.05 -9.95
CA ALA A 20 -9.52 -7.08 -9.45
C ALA A 20 -8.78 -8.33 -8.94
N HIS A 21 -7.66 -8.69 -9.56
CA HIS A 21 -6.81 -9.80 -9.11
C HIS A 21 -6.13 -9.47 -7.77
N LEU A 22 -5.61 -8.25 -7.62
CA LEU A 22 -4.98 -7.80 -6.38
C LEU A 22 -5.97 -7.68 -5.22
N ASP A 23 -7.19 -7.21 -5.47
CA ASP A 23 -8.25 -7.18 -4.47
C ASP A 23 -8.60 -8.59 -3.96
N ALA A 24 -8.72 -9.56 -4.87
CA ALA A 24 -8.99 -10.96 -4.49
C ALA A 24 -7.86 -11.56 -3.64
N LEU A 25 -6.60 -11.19 -3.89
CA LEU A 25 -5.47 -11.59 -3.05
C LEU A 25 -5.52 -10.93 -1.67
N ALA A 26 -5.86 -9.63 -1.61
CA ALA A 26 -5.97 -8.91 -0.35
C ALA A 26 -7.07 -9.49 0.56
N ASP A 27 -8.22 -9.86 -0.02
CA ASP A 27 -9.29 -10.54 0.71
C ASP A 27 -8.83 -11.91 1.26
N ALA A 28 -8.08 -12.68 0.45
CA ALA A 28 -7.53 -13.96 0.89
C ALA A 28 -6.52 -13.80 2.04
N ASP A 29 -5.65 -12.79 1.98
CA ASP A 29 -4.71 -12.45 3.06
C ASP A 29 -5.45 -12.03 4.33
N PHE A 30 -6.54 -11.25 4.20
CA PHE A 30 -7.38 -10.86 5.32
C PHE A 30 -8.02 -12.07 6.01
N ASP A 31 -8.59 -13.00 5.23
CA ASP A 31 -9.18 -14.25 5.72
C ASP A 31 -8.12 -15.15 6.38
N ALA A 32 -6.90 -15.17 5.86
CA ALA A 32 -5.74 -15.85 6.45
C ALA A 32 -5.21 -15.15 7.72
N GLY A 33 -5.75 -13.98 8.07
CA GLY A 33 -5.31 -13.17 9.22
C GLY A 33 -4.00 -12.42 8.99
N GLN A 34 -3.55 -12.32 7.74
CA GLN A 34 -2.34 -11.63 7.31
C GLN A 34 -2.61 -10.13 7.09
N PHE A 35 -3.05 -9.44 8.13
CA PHE A 35 -3.29 -7.99 8.08
C PHE A 35 -2.59 -7.26 9.23
N VAL A 36 -2.40 -5.94 9.05
CA VAL A 36 -1.96 -5.04 10.12
C VAL A 36 -3.19 -4.45 10.80
N SER A 37 -3.23 -4.47 12.14
CA SER A 37 -4.35 -3.89 12.87
C SER A 37 -4.40 -2.36 12.70
N HIS A 38 -5.61 -1.79 12.69
CA HIS A 38 -5.79 -0.35 12.63
C HIS A 38 -5.00 0.40 13.72
N ASP A 39 -4.99 -0.14 14.94
CA ASP A 39 -4.27 0.46 16.07
C ASP A 39 -2.76 0.50 15.86
N ASP A 40 -2.18 -0.54 15.25
CA ASP A 40 -0.75 -0.57 14.92
C ASP A 40 -0.42 0.46 13.83
N VAL A 41 -1.30 0.61 12.81
CA VAL A 41 -1.17 1.66 11.78
C VAL A 41 -1.25 3.06 12.40
N VAL A 42 -2.21 3.32 13.29
CA VAL A 42 -2.38 4.62 13.95
C VAL A 42 -1.15 4.98 14.79
N LYS A 43 -0.60 4.02 15.55
CA LYS A 43 0.62 4.24 16.34
C LYS A 43 1.80 4.61 15.44
N TRP A 44 1.97 3.88 14.34
CA TRP A 44 3.02 4.16 13.36
C TRP A 44 2.87 5.55 12.76
N LEU A 45 1.69 5.92 12.25
CA LEU A 45 1.45 7.25 11.66
C LEU A 45 1.69 8.39 12.66
N LYS A 46 1.34 8.20 13.94
CA LYS A 46 1.57 9.21 14.98
C LYS A 46 3.05 9.41 15.32
N SER A 47 3.89 8.42 15.06
CA SER A 47 5.32 8.48 15.34
C SER A 47 6.11 9.23 14.25
N TRP A 48 5.53 9.45 13.07
CA TRP A 48 6.20 10.11 11.96
C TRP A 48 6.67 11.52 12.33
N GLY A 49 7.95 11.81 12.04
CA GLY A 49 8.55 13.10 12.33
C GLY A 49 8.81 13.36 13.82
N GLN A 50 8.61 12.37 14.68
CA GLN A 50 9.04 12.40 16.08
C GLN A 50 10.42 11.76 16.24
N ALA A 51 11.09 12.05 17.36
CA ALA A 51 12.40 11.46 17.65
C ALA A 51 12.32 9.94 17.86
N ASP A 52 11.15 9.42 18.21
CA ASP A 52 10.83 8.01 18.44
C ASP A 52 9.99 7.39 17.31
N GLU A 53 10.26 7.79 16.07
CA GLU A 53 9.59 7.25 14.89
C GLU A 53 9.66 5.71 14.84
N LEU A 54 8.51 5.09 14.66
CA LEU A 54 8.35 3.64 14.62
C LEU A 54 8.54 3.11 13.19
N PRO A 55 9.05 1.87 13.02
CA PRO A 55 9.10 1.24 11.72
C PRO A 55 7.69 0.96 11.18
N CYS A 56 7.57 0.87 9.85
CA CYS A 56 6.33 0.45 9.20
C CYS A 56 5.88 -0.92 9.73
N PRO A 57 4.65 -1.05 10.24
CA PRO A 57 4.17 -2.30 10.82
C PRO A 57 3.99 -3.36 9.73
N THR A 58 4.35 -4.60 10.04
CA THR A 58 4.12 -5.76 9.20
C THR A 58 3.00 -6.63 9.77
N PRO A 59 2.29 -7.42 8.94
CA PRO A 59 1.33 -8.40 9.43
C PRO A 59 1.99 -9.32 10.45
N LYS A 60 1.33 -9.51 11.60
CA LYS A 60 1.81 -10.45 12.63
C LYS A 60 1.43 -11.85 12.20
N LEU A 61 2.38 -12.79 12.19
CA LEU A 61 2.04 -14.20 12.12
C LEU A 61 1.17 -14.54 13.34
N ARG A 62 -0.02 -15.08 13.11
CA ARG A 62 -0.91 -15.57 14.17
C ARG A 62 -0.44 -16.91 14.72
#